data_AF-A0A0G0T6P0-F1
#
_entry.id   AF-A0A0G0T6P0-F1
#
_cell.length_a   1.000
_cell.length_b   1.000
_cell.length_c   1.000
_cell.angle_alpha   90.00
_cell.angle_beta   90.00
_cell.angle_gamma   90.00
#
_symmetry.space_group_name_H-M   'P 1'
#
loop_
_entity.id
_entity.type
_entity.pdbx_description
1 polymer ?
#
loop_
_entity_poly.entity_id
_entity_poly.type
_entity_poly.pdbx_seq_one_letter_code
_entity_poly.pdbx_strand_id
1 'polypeptide(L)' 'MFNLFKEKCPVCGMELEKGKNYPMESGKKFCSKNCKEEYKKQSNEKHSHHSGGCCH' A
#
# COMPACT_ATOMS: atom_id res chain seq x y z
N MET A 1 23.06 4.91 16.29
CA MET A 1 21.78 4.19 16.39
C MET A 1 21.02 4.40 15.09
N PHE A 2 21.13 3.47 14.14
CA PHE A 2 20.38 3.53 12.90
C PHE A 2 19.10 2.74 13.09
N ASN A 3 18.02 3.45 13.43
CA ASN A 3 16.69 2.86 13.38
C ASN A 3 16.44 2.41 11.93
N LEU A 4 16.55 1.11 11.69
CA LEU A 4 16.06 0.47 10.48
C LEU A 4 14.55 0.74 10.45
N PHE A 5 14.17 1.84 9.80
CA PHE A 5 12.83 2.03 9.27
C PHE A 5 12.59 0.90 8.28
N LYS A 6 12.14 -0.24 8.80
CA LYS A 6 11.64 -1.36 8.02
C LYS A 6 10.32 -0.89 7.43
N GLU A 7 10.31 -0.60 6.15
CA GLU A 7 9.07 -0.30 5.43
C GLU A 7 8.23 -1.58 5.41
N LYS A 8 6.92 -1.46 5.59
CA LYS A 8 6.02 -2.62 5.51
C LYS A 8 5.14 -2.48 4.28
N CYS A 9 4.89 -3.60 3.62
CA CYS A 9 3.93 -3.66 2.53
C CYS A 9 2.54 -3.29 3.08
N PRO A 10 1.85 -2.26 2.55
CA PRO A 10 0.56 -1.82 3.07
C PRO A 10 -0.59 -2.78 2.72
N VAL A 11 -0.32 -3.83 1.93
CA VAL A 11 -1.32 -4.82 1.48
C VAL A 11 -1.28 -6.09 2.32
N CYS A 12 -0.09 -6.67 2.48
CA CYS A 12 0.08 -7.92 3.22
C CYS A 12 0.80 -7.76 4.57
N GLY A 13 1.30 -6.57 4.91
CA GLY A 13 2.04 -6.32 6.15
C GLY A 13 3.47 -6.86 6.19
N MET A 14 3.95 -7.45 5.09
CA MET A 14 5.30 -8.04 5.00
C MET A 14 6.39 -6.97 5.17
N GLU A 15 7.44 -7.29 5.92
CA GLU A 15 8.60 -6.42 6.11
C GLU A 15 9.43 -6.32 4.81
N LEU A 16 9.72 -5.09 4.39
CA LEU A 16 10.53 -4.76 3.23
C LEU A 16 11.94 -4.38 3.71
N GLU A 17 12.94 -5.01 3.11
CA GLU A 17 14.35 -4.78 3.44
C GLU A 17 14.87 -3.49 2.80
N LYS A 18 15.51 -2.62 3.59
CA LYS A 18 16.14 -1.41 3.01
C LYS A 18 17.25 -1.82 2.01
N GLY A 19 17.25 -1.17 0.85
CA GLY A 19 18.23 -1.41 -0.21
C GLY A 19 17.82 -2.41 -1.28
N LYS A 20 16.69 -3.11 -1.12
CA LYS A 20 16.10 -3.92 -2.20
C LYS A 20 15.21 -3.08 -3.11
N ASN A 21 15.17 -3.47 -4.39
CA ASN A 21 14.35 -2.83 -5.41
C ASN A 21 12.92 -3.39 -5.35
N TYR A 22 12.06 -2.71 -4.59
CA TYR A 22 10.64 -3.08 -4.46
C TYR A 22 9.77 -2.25 -5.40
N PRO A 23 8.70 -2.84 -5.97
CA PRO A 23 7.72 -2.08 -6.74
C PRO A 23 7.09 -0.99 -5.87
N MET A 24 7.11 0.27 -6.36
CA MET A 24 6.48 1.42 -5.73
C MET A 24 5.24 1.86 -6.52
N GLU A 25 4.21 2.32 -5.82
CA GLU A 25 2.99 2.93 -6.41
C GLU A 25 2.39 3.93 -5.44
N SER A 26 1.97 5.10 -5.93
CA SER A 26 1.41 6.19 -5.10
C SER A 26 2.20 6.49 -3.83
N GLY A 27 3.55 6.49 -3.91
CA GLY A 27 4.43 6.79 -2.78
C GLY A 27 4.55 5.67 -1.73
N LYS A 28 3.99 4.48 -1.98
CA LYS A 28 4.11 3.30 -1.11
C LYS A 28 4.89 2.18 -1.78
N LYS A 29 5.68 1.43 -1.00
CA LYS A 29 6.43 0.26 -1.46
C LYS A 29 5.64 -1.02 -1.21
N PHE A 30 5.75 -1.98 -2.13
CA PHE A 30 5.05 -3.26 -2.07
C PHE A 30 6.03 -4.41 -2.15
N CYS A 31 5.77 -5.49 -1.42
CA CYS A 31 6.63 -6.68 -1.45
C CYS A 31 6.62 -7.37 -2.81
N SER A 32 5.57 -7.18 -3.61
CA SER A 32 5.36 -7.88 -4.87
C SER A 32 4.48 -7.08 -5.82
N LYS A 33 4.57 -7.38 -7.13
CA LYS A 33 3.69 -6.78 -8.16
C LYS A 33 2.20 -7.03 -7.88
N ASN A 34 1.86 -8.21 -7.37
CA ASN A 34 0.48 -8.54 -7.01
C ASN A 34 -0.10 -7.59 -5.94
N CYS A 35 0.65 -7.33 -4.87
CA CYS A 35 0.26 -6.35 -3.85
C CYS A 35 0.11 -4.95 -4.44
N LYS A 36 1.03 -4.56 -5.34
CA LYS A 36 0.93 -3.27 -6.04
C LYS A 36 -0.36 -3.18 -6.87
N GLU A 37 -0.69 -4.21 -7.66
CA GLU A 37 -1.91 -4.23 -8.49
C GLU A 37 -3.19 -4.18 -7.67
N GLU A 38 -3.26 -4.95 -6.59
CA GLU A 38 -4.41 -4.93 -5.67
C GLU A 38 -4.59 -3.57 -5.01
N TYR A 39 -3.49 -2.91 -4.64
CA TYR A 39 -3.52 -1.55 -4.11
C TYR A 39 -3.98 -0.54 -5.17
N LYS A 40 -3.54 -0.69 -6.41
CA LYS A 40 -3.96 0.15 -7.55
C LYS A 40 -5.45 0.02 -7.82
N LYS A 41 -6.00 -1.20 -7.80
CA LYS A 41 -7.44 -1.46 -7.94
C LYS A 41 -8.22 -0.76 -6.83
N GLN A 42 -7.86 -1.02 -5.57
CA GLN A 42 -8.52 -0.38 -4.42
C GLN A 42 -8.41 1.15 -4.42
N SER A 43 -7.29 1.71 -4.88
CA SER A 43 -7.09 3.17 -4.93
C SER A 43 -7.92 3.84 -6.02
N ASN A 44 -8.30 3.11 -7.08
CA ASN A 44 -9.21 3.61 -8.11
C ASN A 44 -10.66 3.58 -7.61
N GLU A 45 -11.03 2.56 -6.83
CA GLU A 45 -12.38 2.39 -6.29
C GLU A 45 -12.67 3.31 -5.09
N LYS A 46 -11.65 3.69 -4.30
CA LYS A 46 -11.82 4.58 -3.14
C LYS A 46 -12.12 6.04 -3.48
N HIS A 47 -12.07 6.44 -4.75
CA HIS A 47 -12.57 7.75 -5.18
C HIS A 47 -14.05 7.73 -5.62
N SER A 48 -14.71 6.56 -5.56
CA SER A 48 -16.13 6.40 -5.95
C SER A 48 -17.09 6.00 -4.82
N HIS A 49 -16.66 5.97 -3.56
CA HIS A 49 -17.58 5.86 -2.41
C HIS A 49 -17.70 7.18 -1.65
N HIS A 50 -18.19 8.19 -2.36
CA HIS A 50 -18.92 9.30 -1.75
C HIS A 50 -20.33 9.28 -2.34
N SER A 51 -21.23 8.47 -1.79
CA SER A 51 -22.70 8.64 -1.82
C SER A 51 -23.36 7.40 -1.22
N GLY A 52 -24.02 7.54 -0.08
CA GLY A 52 -24.83 6.48 0.52
C GLY A 52 -24.84 6.58 2.03
N GLY A 53 -25.64 7.50 2.55
CA GLY A 53 -25.66 7.92 3.93
C GLY A 53 -25.87 6.80 4.94
N CYS A 54 -25.24 6.99 6.10
CA CYS A 54 -25.64 6.34 7.33
C CYS A 54 -25.48 7.37 8.45
N CYS A 55 -26.51 8.20 8.62
CA CYS A 55 -26.74 8.93 9.86
C CYS A 55 -28.07 8.43 10.43
N HIS A 56 -27.95 8.00 11.69
CA HIS A 56 -28.93 7.36 12.56
C HIS A 56 -30.23 8.15 12.70
#